data_AF-A0A257EZ13-F1
#
_entry.id   AF-A0A257EZ13-F1
#
_cell.length_a   1.000
_cell.length_b   1.000
_cell.length_c   1.000
_cell.angle_alpha   90.00
_cell.angle_beta   90.00
_cell.angle_gamma   90.00
#
_symmetry.space_group_name_H-M   'P 1'
#
loop_
_entity.id
_entity.type
_entity.pdbx_description
1 polymer ?
#
loop_
_entity_poly.entity_id
_entity_poly.type
_entity_poly.pdbx_seq_one_letter_code
_entity_poly.pdbx_strand_id
1 'polypeptide(L)'
;MLRVFVMSLFVTFAPTLLLYLGAFSCGWAGGGGAAVLVPLWLAFVLWHVVMRPGDWPRERAYWTVAVGLRAGLSVVVMLFLAGACLTLGRGLFLLAPLPLPVWVGPLLALMATPLQRLVYNPTKAARIEAFLEDAVAQIDGKTTAHDAAAAAAAADVRTALGQGRTDLHALAQRHGPAPVLDALSALQDDGLLSPPLARALIAWACDPALSLDLQGLEAPYVTLSLVQDDAGLVIDFAHACITLLEADPEAFWDCPSNRMLRQVQQRHAATEAAAAVRALRVKQLCLTRARMSQSRAELLALMRESADNPAP
;
A
#
# COMPACT_ATOMS: atom_id res chain seq x y z
N MET A 1 14.89 15.86 16.95
CA MET A 1 13.51 15.52 16.57
C MET A 1 12.97 14.25 17.25
N LEU A 2 13.74 13.16 17.32
CA LEU A 2 13.29 11.88 17.92
C LEU A 2 12.77 11.99 19.38
N ARG A 3 13.46 12.76 20.25
CA ARG A 3 13.04 12.95 21.65
C ARG A 3 11.70 13.67 21.82
N VAL A 4 11.40 14.65 20.96
CA VAL A 4 10.11 15.38 20.97
C VAL A 4 8.98 14.47 20.46
N PHE A 5 9.28 13.61 19.49
CA PHE A 5 8.33 12.66 18.94
C PHE A 5 7.95 11.57 19.96
N VAL A 6 8.93 11.00 20.67
CA VAL A 6 8.70 10.00 21.72
C VAL A 6 7.89 10.58 22.88
N MET A 7 8.20 11.81 23.34
CA MET A 7 7.42 12.47 24.40
C MET A 7 5.95 12.72 23.97
N SER A 8 5.73 13.16 22.74
CA SER A 8 4.38 13.40 22.22
C SER A 8 3.55 12.11 22.09
N LEU A 9 4.22 11.00 21.76
CA LEU A 9 3.58 9.69 21.66
C LEU A 9 3.09 9.22 23.03
N PHE A 10 3.97 9.16 24.04
CA PHE A 10 3.62 8.69 25.39
C PHE A 10 2.49 9.51 26.03
N VAL A 11 2.49 10.83 25.86
CA VAL A 11 1.49 11.73 26.45
C VAL A 11 0.11 11.52 25.83
N THR A 12 0.03 11.13 24.55
CA THR A 12 -1.25 10.91 23.85
C THR A 12 -1.81 9.51 24.12
N PHE A 13 -0.95 8.50 24.33
CA PHE A 13 -1.38 7.12 24.59
C PHE A 13 -1.67 6.82 26.06
N ALA A 14 -1.10 7.57 27.00
CA ALA A 14 -1.25 7.31 28.43
C ALA A 14 -2.72 7.29 28.91
N PRO A 15 -3.60 8.22 28.49
CA PRO A 15 -5.02 8.17 28.88
C PRO A 15 -5.76 6.94 28.32
N THR A 16 -5.52 6.59 27.07
CA THR A 16 -6.09 5.39 26.44
C THR A 16 -5.63 4.12 27.17
N LEU A 17 -4.34 4.05 27.54
CA LEU A 17 -3.81 2.95 28.33
C LEU A 17 -4.51 2.85 29.69
N LEU A 18 -4.72 3.99 30.37
CA LEU A 18 -5.42 4.03 31.66
C LEU A 18 -6.86 3.51 31.56
N LEU A 19 -7.55 3.81 30.46
CA LEU A 19 -8.89 3.33 30.17
C LEU A 19 -8.97 1.80 30.10
N TYR A 20 -8.08 1.17 29.30
CA TYR A 20 -8.05 -0.29 29.17
C TYR A 20 -7.45 -0.99 30.40
N LEU A 21 -6.48 -0.37 31.07
CA LEU A 21 -5.94 -0.86 32.33
C LEU A 21 -7.01 -0.85 33.44
N GLY A 22 -7.93 0.12 33.41
CA GLY A 22 -9.12 0.13 34.26
C GLY A 22 -10.01 -1.10 34.03
N ALA A 23 -10.28 -1.46 32.78
CA ALA A 23 -11.05 -2.67 32.46
C ALA A 23 -10.34 -3.96 32.88
N PHE A 24 -9.03 -4.05 32.63
CA PHE A 24 -8.21 -5.19 33.00
C PHE A 24 -8.13 -5.37 34.53
N SER A 25 -7.80 -4.31 35.26
CA SER A 25 -7.69 -4.33 36.73
C SER A 25 -9.03 -4.65 37.40
N CYS A 26 -10.15 -4.19 36.83
CA CYS A 26 -11.49 -4.59 37.26
C CYS A 26 -11.70 -6.11 37.16
N GLY A 27 -11.32 -6.73 36.03
CA GLY A 27 -11.37 -8.18 35.86
C GLY A 27 -10.46 -8.91 36.85
N TRP A 28 -9.25 -8.39 37.05
CA TRP A 28 -8.26 -8.96 37.96
C TRP A 28 -8.61 -8.85 39.44
N ALA A 29 -9.39 -7.84 39.83
CA ALA A 29 -9.98 -7.75 41.18
C ALA A 29 -11.16 -8.72 41.39
N GLY A 30 -11.45 -9.61 40.44
CA GLY A 30 -12.60 -10.52 40.49
C GLY A 30 -13.94 -9.86 40.14
N GLY A 31 -13.92 -8.61 39.64
CA GLY A 31 -15.09 -7.87 39.20
C GLY A 31 -15.82 -8.53 38.02
N GLY A 32 -17.11 -8.23 37.89
CA GLY A 32 -17.99 -8.82 36.86
C GLY A 32 -19.48 -8.63 37.12
N GLY A 33 -19.86 -8.14 38.30
CA GLY A 33 -21.24 -7.74 38.58
C GLY A 33 -21.64 -6.45 37.85
N ALA A 34 -22.94 -6.29 37.61
CA ALA A 34 -23.51 -5.11 36.94
C ALA A 34 -23.10 -3.78 37.59
N ALA A 35 -22.94 -3.75 38.93
CA ALA A 35 -22.53 -2.57 39.68
C ALA A 35 -21.17 -1.97 39.23
N VAL A 36 -20.31 -2.79 38.65
CA VAL A 36 -18.95 -2.40 38.23
C VAL A 36 -18.86 -2.30 36.71
N LEU A 37 -19.56 -3.19 35.99
CA LEU A 37 -19.63 -3.14 34.54
C LEU A 37 -20.31 -1.86 34.05
N VAL A 38 -21.47 -1.49 34.57
CA VAL A 38 -22.19 -0.28 34.12
C VAL A 38 -21.30 0.98 34.14
N PRO A 39 -20.64 1.34 35.26
CA PRO A 39 -19.78 2.54 35.29
C PRO A 39 -18.54 2.40 34.41
N LEU A 40 -17.98 1.19 34.28
CA LEU A 40 -16.87 0.95 33.37
C LEU A 40 -17.27 1.21 31.91
N TRP A 41 -18.39 0.64 31.46
CA TRP A 41 -18.87 0.80 30.09
C TRP A 41 -19.25 2.25 29.81
N LEU A 42 -19.86 2.94 30.79
CA LEU A 42 -20.13 4.36 30.71
C LEU A 42 -18.85 5.19 30.54
N ALA A 43 -17.76 4.83 31.23
CA ALA A 43 -16.46 5.51 31.08
C ALA A 43 -15.93 5.41 29.64
N PHE A 44 -16.03 4.24 29.01
CA PHE A 44 -15.64 4.05 27.60
C PHE A 44 -16.53 4.85 26.65
N VAL A 45 -17.85 4.82 26.82
CA VAL A 45 -18.76 5.61 25.98
C VAL A 45 -18.48 7.11 26.13
N LEU A 46 -18.34 7.60 27.36
CA LEU A 46 -18.03 8.99 27.65
C LEU A 46 -16.69 9.41 27.04
N TRP A 47 -15.68 8.54 27.16
CA TRP A 47 -14.38 8.71 26.52
C TRP A 47 -14.52 8.88 25.00
N HIS A 48 -15.29 8.02 24.34
CA HIS A 48 -15.51 8.08 22.89
C HIS A 48 -16.23 9.37 22.47
N VAL A 49 -17.28 9.77 23.20
CA VAL A 49 -17.98 11.04 22.97
C VAL A 49 -17.04 12.23 23.10
N VAL A 50 -16.14 12.20 24.08
CA VAL A 50 -15.18 13.27 24.34
C VAL A 50 -14.09 13.34 23.26
N MET A 51 -13.60 12.19 22.80
CA MET A 51 -12.49 12.09 21.86
C MET A 51 -12.90 12.27 20.40
N ARG A 52 -14.15 11.94 20.07
CA ARG A 52 -14.68 12.05 18.71
C ARG A 52 -15.95 12.88 18.68
N PRO A 53 -15.90 14.17 19.02
CA PRO A 53 -17.11 15.00 19.02
C PRO A 53 -17.79 15.08 17.65
N GLY A 54 -17.05 14.90 16.55
CA GLY A 54 -17.61 14.83 15.19
C GLY A 54 -18.48 13.60 14.92
N ASP A 55 -18.30 12.50 15.67
CA ASP A 55 -19.16 11.31 15.57
C ASP A 55 -20.47 11.46 16.38
N TRP A 56 -20.59 12.53 17.17
CA TRP A 56 -21.74 12.79 18.05
C TRP A 56 -22.32 14.18 17.78
N PRO A 57 -23.06 14.36 16.67
CA PRO A 57 -23.65 15.65 16.34
C PRO A 57 -24.54 16.18 17.46
N ARG A 58 -24.37 17.46 17.80
CA ARG A 58 -25.20 18.12 18.83
C ARG A 58 -26.62 18.37 18.34
N GLU A 59 -26.79 18.63 17.05
CA GLU A 59 -28.10 18.89 16.45
C GLU A 59 -28.65 17.61 15.82
N ARG A 60 -29.94 17.36 16.06
CA ARG A 60 -30.64 16.19 15.54
C ARG A 60 -30.62 16.12 14.01
N ALA A 61 -30.58 17.26 13.33
CA ALA A 61 -30.58 17.34 11.87
C ALA A 61 -29.35 16.68 11.21
N TYR A 62 -28.21 16.62 11.92
CA TYR A 62 -26.98 16.03 11.42
C TYR A 62 -26.85 14.53 11.74
N TRP A 63 -27.82 13.94 12.47
CA TRP A 63 -27.85 12.49 12.71
C TRP A 63 -28.38 11.78 11.46
N THR A 64 -27.46 11.40 10.57
CA THR A 64 -27.74 10.50 9.46
C THR A 64 -27.56 9.04 9.88
N VAL A 65 -28.16 8.11 9.13
CA VAL A 65 -27.99 6.67 9.36
C VAL A 65 -26.51 6.27 9.32
N ALA A 66 -25.74 6.84 8.40
CA ALA A 66 -24.31 6.56 8.26
C ALA A 66 -23.51 7.02 9.49
N VAL A 67 -23.78 8.23 10.01
CA VAL A 67 -23.12 8.75 11.22
C VAL A 67 -23.50 7.90 12.44
N GLY A 68 -24.79 7.58 12.59
CA GLY A 68 -25.27 6.70 13.66
C GLY A 68 -24.64 5.31 13.63
N LEU A 69 -24.54 4.70 12.44
CA LEU A 69 -23.92 3.39 12.25
C LEU A 69 -22.43 3.42 12.58
N ARG A 70 -21.70 4.45 12.11
CA ARG A 70 -20.27 4.62 12.41
C ARG A 70 -20.02 4.79 13.90
N ALA A 71 -20.77 5.68 14.56
CA ALA A 71 -20.65 5.91 16.00
C ALA A 71 -21.01 4.64 16.80
N GLY A 72 -22.09 3.96 16.43
CA GLY A 72 -22.53 2.71 17.07
C GLY A 72 -21.50 1.59 16.93
N LEU A 73 -20.99 1.36 15.71
CA LEU A 73 -19.96 0.35 15.45
C LEU A 73 -18.68 0.62 16.26
N SER A 74 -18.26 1.89 16.33
CA SER A 74 -17.08 2.28 17.10
C SER A 74 -17.27 1.99 18.60
N VAL A 75 -18.45 2.30 19.14
CA VAL A 75 -18.80 1.97 20.53
C VAL A 75 -18.80 0.46 20.75
N VAL A 76 -19.39 -0.33 19.85
CA VAL A 76 -19.42 -1.79 19.94
C VAL A 76 -18.00 -2.37 19.96
N VAL A 77 -17.13 -1.96 19.03
CA VAL A 77 -15.74 -2.43 18.97
C VAL A 77 -14.98 -2.08 20.25
N MET A 78 -15.14 -0.85 20.75
CA MET A 78 -14.49 -0.39 21.96
C MET A 78 -14.93 -1.19 23.20
N LEU A 79 -16.23 -1.44 23.32
CA LEU A 79 -16.81 -2.22 24.41
C LEU A 79 -16.42 -3.70 24.33
N PHE A 80 -16.33 -4.26 23.11
CA PHE A 80 -15.79 -5.59 22.89
C PHE A 80 -14.34 -5.70 23.38
N LEU A 81 -13.49 -4.72 23.03
CA LEU A 81 -12.10 -4.70 23.46
C LEU A 81 -11.98 -4.51 24.98
N ALA A 82 -12.80 -3.65 25.58
CA ALA A 82 -12.89 -3.51 27.04
C ALA A 82 -13.31 -4.83 27.71
N GLY A 83 -14.26 -5.56 27.12
CA GLY A 83 -14.67 -6.89 27.53
C GLY A 83 -13.52 -7.90 27.46
N ALA A 84 -12.75 -7.89 26.37
CA ALA A 84 -11.56 -8.74 26.22
C ALA A 84 -10.48 -8.44 27.29
N CYS A 85 -10.25 -7.16 27.62
CA CYS A 85 -9.36 -6.79 28.71
C CYS A 85 -9.88 -7.31 30.06
N LEU A 86 -11.20 -7.21 30.30
CA LEU A 86 -11.82 -7.69 31.52
C LEU A 86 -11.74 -9.22 31.65
N THR A 87 -11.99 -9.96 30.57
CA THR A 87 -11.88 -11.44 30.57
C THR A 87 -10.44 -11.89 30.80
N LEU A 88 -9.46 -11.22 30.19
CA LEU A 88 -8.03 -11.45 30.45
C LEU A 88 -7.67 -11.20 31.92
N GLY A 89 -8.09 -10.07 32.48
CA GLY A 89 -7.89 -9.77 33.89
C GLY A 89 -8.52 -10.81 34.80
N ARG A 90 -9.73 -11.28 34.46
CA ARG A 90 -10.43 -12.31 35.22
C ARG A 90 -9.74 -13.68 35.14
N GLY A 91 -9.14 -14.02 34.00
CA GLY A 91 -8.26 -15.19 33.88
C GLY A 91 -7.08 -15.10 34.85
N LEU A 92 -6.49 -13.90 35.00
CA LEU A 92 -5.39 -13.67 35.93
C LEU A 92 -5.84 -13.72 37.41
N PHE A 93 -7.05 -13.26 37.74
CA PHE A 93 -7.63 -13.38 39.09
C PHE A 93 -7.69 -14.84 39.58
N LEU A 94 -8.03 -15.78 38.69
CA LEU A 94 -8.09 -17.20 39.01
C LEU A 94 -6.71 -17.80 39.30
N LEU A 95 -5.64 -17.23 38.72
CA LEU A 95 -4.26 -17.68 38.91
C LEU A 95 -3.57 -16.99 40.10
N ALA A 96 -3.82 -15.69 40.26
CA ALA A 96 -3.18 -14.84 41.25
C ALA A 96 -4.17 -13.75 41.69
N PRO A 97 -5.02 -13.99 42.70
CA PRO A 97 -5.99 -13.00 43.15
C PRO A 97 -5.27 -11.82 43.79
N LEU A 98 -5.63 -10.61 43.35
CA LEU A 98 -5.08 -9.37 43.88
C LEU A 98 -6.07 -8.74 44.87
N PRO A 99 -5.65 -8.32 46.07
CA PRO A 99 -6.54 -7.72 47.08
C PRO A 99 -6.83 -6.25 46.76
N LEU A 100 -7.24 -5.96 45.52
CA LEU A 100 -7.68 -4.64 45.10
C LEU A 100 -9.20 -4.50 45.26
N PRO A 101 -9.69 -3.34 45.75
CA PRO A 101 -11.12 -3.04 45.68
C PRO A 101 -11.60 -3.04 44.22
N VAL A 102 -12.75 -3.66 43.97
CA VAL A 102 -13.30 -3.82 42.61
C VAL A 102 -13.59 -2.46 41.92
N TRP A 103 -13.74 -1.38 42.69
CA TRP A 103 -13.97 -0.02 42.21
C TRP A 103 -12.74 0.68 41.62
N VAL A 104 -11.53 0.16 41.83
CA VAL A 104 -10.30 0.77 41.31
C VAL A 104 -10.31 0.84 39.78
N GLY A 105 -10.77 -0.22 39.12
CA GLY A 105 -10.82 -0.30 37.65
C GLY A 105 -11.70 0.79 37.01
N PRO A 106 -12.99 0.91 37.40
CA PRO A 106 -13.86 1.98 36.91
C PRO A 106 -13.31 3.39 37.21
N LEU A 107 -12.70 3.61 38.38
CA LEU A 107 -12.11 4.91 38.72
C LEU A 107 -10.94 5.26 37.80
N LEU A 108 -10.03 4.31 37.52
CA LEU A 108 -8.94 4.49 36.56
C LEU A 108 -9.47 4.82 35.17
N ALA A 109 -10.51 4.10 34.72
CA ALA A 109 -11.13 4.35 33.43
C ALA A 109 -11.78 5.75 33.34
N LEU A 110 -12.47 6.18 34.40
CA LEU A 110 -13.07 7.52 34.45
C LEU A 110 -12.01 8.63 34.48
N MET A 111 -10.87 8.40 35.14
CA MET A 111 -9.76 9.37 35.21
C MET A 111 -9.03 9.57 33.87
N ALA A 112 -9.14 8.63 32.93
CA ALA A 112 -8.61 8.81 31.58
C ALA A 112 -9.18 10.07 30.90
N THR A 113 -10.49 10.27 31.02
CA THR A 113 -11.23 11.35 30.34
C THR A 113 -10.74 12.77 30.69
N PRO A 114 -10.64 13.18 31.97
CA PRO A 114 -10.10 14.48 32.32
C PRO A 114 -8.60 14.60 32.00
N LEU A 115 -7.81 13.53 32.16
CA LEU A 115 -6.39 13.55 31.83
C LEU A 115 -6.17 13.86 30.35
N GLN A 116 -6.98 13.25 29.49
CA GLN A 116 -6.96 13.51 28.07
C GLN A 116 -7.35 14.93 27.71
N ARG A 117 -8.33 15.51 28.42
CA ARG A 117 -8.70 16.92 28.21
C ARG A 117 -7.58 17.88 28.57
N LEU A 118 -6.70 17.53 29.50
CA LEU A 118 -5.50 18.31 29.82
C LEU A 118 -4.45 18.24 28.70
N VAL A 119 -4.36 17.10 28.01
CA VAL A 119 -3.41 16.88 26.91
C VAL A 119 -3.93 17.43 25.58
N TYR A 120 -5.23 17.35 25.33
CA TYR A 120 -5.84 17.63 24.04
C TYR A 120 -6.10 19.13 23.84
N ASN A 121 -5.51 19.70 22.79
CA ASN A 121 -5.78 21.06 22.35
C ASN A 121 -6.76 21.05 21.13
N PRO A 122 -8.03 21.43 21.30
CA PRO A 122 -9.04 21.34 20.23
C PRO A 122 -8.71 22.24 19.04
N THR A 123 -8.14 23.42 19.29
CA THR A 123 -7.79 24.39 18.24
C THR A 123 -6.62 23.92 17.38
N LYS A 124 -5.71 23.11 17.96
CA LYS A 124 -4.62 22.50 17.21
C LYS A 124 -5.13 21.35 16.34
N ALA A 125 -6.01 20.51 16.89
CA ALA A 125 -6.60 19.39 16.15
C ALA A 125 -7.40 19.86 14.94
N ALA A 126 -8.30 20.84 15.11
CA ALA A 126 -9.10 21.39 14.00
C ALA A 126 -8.24 21.99 12.88
N ARG A 127 -7.10 22.62 13.22
CA ARG A 127 -6.16 23.14 12.21
C ARG A 127 -5.45 22.04 11.42
N ILE A 128 -5.08 20.95 12.08
CA ILE A 128 -4.46 19.80 11.41
C ILE A 128 -5.46 19.13 10.48
N GLU A 129 -6.70 18.96 10.93
CA GLU A 129 -7.77 18.36 10.12
C GLU A 129 -8.08 19.20 8.88
N ALA A 130 -8.25 20.51 9.02
CA ALA A 130 -8.46 21.42 7.89
C ALA A 130 -7.28 21.41 6.89
N PHE A 131 -6.05 21.36 7.40
CA PHE A 131 -4.86 21.25 6.55
C PHE A 131 -4.81 19.93 5.76
N LEU A 132 -5.18 18.81 6.40
CA LEU A 132 -5.22 17.51 5.74
C LEU A 132 -6.32 17.44 4.68
N GLU A 133 -7.50 18.02 4.96
CA GLU A 133 -8.60 18.07 4.01
C GLU A 133 -8.24 18.90 2.76
N ASP A 134 -7.59 20.06 2.94
CA ASP A 134 -7.08 20.88 1.84
C ASP A 134 -5.98 20.15 1.04
N ALA A 135 -5.06 19.49 1.72
CA ALA A 135 -4.02 18.70 1.06
C ALA A 135 -4.60 17.55 0.21
N VAL A 136 -5.63 16.86 0.70
CA VAL A 136 -6.34 15.80 -0.06
C VAL A 136 -7.06 16.41 -1.26
N ALA A 137 -7.80 17.51 -1.07
CA ALA A 137 -8.51 18.18 -2.16
C ALA A 137 -7.55 18.67 -3.27
N GLN A 138 -6.36 19.16 -2.92
CA GLN A 138 -5.34 19.57 -3.90
C GLN A 138 -4.78 18.39 -4.69
N ILE A 139 -4.60 17.23 -4.05
CA ILE A 139 -4.15 16.01 -4.73
C ILE A 139 -5.24 15.55 -5.70
N ASP A 140 -6.49 15.45 -5.26
CA ASP A 140 -7.60 14.99 -6.10
C ASP A 140 -7.84 15.92 -7.31
N GLY A 141 -7.79 17.24 -7.10
CA GLY A 141 -7.93 18.22 -8.18
C GLY A 141 -6.80 18.17 -9.22
N LYS A 142 -5.57 17.88 -8.79
CA LYS A 142 -4.43 17.73 -9.70
C LYS A 142 -4.47 16.41 -10.47
N THR A 143 -4.88 15.33 -9.81
CA THR A 143 -5.02 14.00 -10.41
C THR A 143 -6.07 14.03 -11.53
N THR A 144 -7.26 14.60 -11.28
CA THR A 144 -8.33 14.67 -12.29
C THR A 144 -7.94 15.43 -13.57
N ALA A 145 -7.22 16.55 -13.45
CA ALA A 145 -6.75 17.30 -14.62
C ALA A 145 -5.64 16.55 -15.39
N HIS A 146 -4.75 15.87 -14.67
CA HIS A 146 -3.70 15.05 -15.27
C HIS A 146 -4.29 13.83 -16.01
N ASP A 147 -5.25 13.14 -15.40
CA ASP A 147 -5.93 11.98 -15.98
C ASP A 147 -6.69 12.35 -17.25
N ALA A 148 -7.38 13.50 -17.26
CA ALA A 148 -8.07 13.99 -18.45
C ALA A 148 -7.12 14.28 -19.61
N ALA A 149 -5.96 14.87 -19.33
CA ALA A 149 -4.93 15.13 -20.35
C ALA A 149 -4.28 13.83 -20.85
N ALA A 150 -4.01 12.87 -19.96
CA ALA A 150 -3.48 11.56 -20.31
C ALA A 150 -4.47 10.77 -21.19
N ALA A 151 -5.76 10.79 -20.84
CA ALA A 151 -6.81 10.14 -21.64
C ALA A 151 -6.94 10.75 -23.05
N ALA A 152 -6.84 12.08 -23.18
CA ALA A 152 -6.82 12.74 -24.47
C ALA A 152 -5.59 12.34 -25.31
N ALA A 153 -4.40 12.30 -24.69
CA ALA A 153 -3.18 11.88 -25.36
C ALA A 153 -3.25 10.41 -25.84
N ALA A 154 -3.79 9.51 -25.02
CA ALA A 154 -3.98 8.11 -25.39
C ALA A 154 -4.99 7.95 -26.55
N ALA A 155 -6.07 8.75 -26.57
CA ALA A 155 -7.03 8.74 -27.67
C ALA A 155 -6.43 9.23 -29.01
N ASP A 156 -5.60 10.27 -28.95
CA ASP A 156 -4.85 10.77 -30.12
C ASP A 156 -3.87 9.73 -30.65
N VAL A 157 -3.10 9.09 -29.77
CA VAL A 157 -2.17 8.01 -30.14
C VAL A 157 -2.92 6.84 -30.73
N ARG A 158 -4.01 6.39 -30.10
CA ARG A 158 -4.86 5.31 -30.61
C ARG A 158 -5.39 5.60 -32.02
N THR A 159 -5.79 6.84 -32.29
CA THR A 159 -6.22 7.26 -33.63
C THR A 159 -5.08 7.17 -34.64
N ALA A 160 -3.88 7.63 -34.28
CA ALA A 160 -2.69 7.52 -35.11
C ALA A 160 -2.28 6.06 -35.40
N LEU A 161 -2.35 5.18 -34.40
CA LEU A 161 -2.09 3.74 -34.54
C LEU A 161 -3.13 3.06 -35.44
N GLY A 162 -4.41 3.42 -35.30
CA GLY A 162 -5.50 2.94 -36.16
C GLY A 162 -5.36 3.36 -37.62
N GLN A 163 -4.64 4.45 -37.90
CA GLN A 163 -4.27 4.88 -39.26
C GLN A 163 -3.05 4.13 -39.82
N GLY A 164 -2.53 3.13 -39.09
CA GLY A 164 -1.40 2.31 -39.52
C GLY A 164 -0.03 2.90 -39.23
N ARG A 165 0.10 3.90 -38.35
CA ARG A 165 1.41 4.37 -37.89
C ARG A 165 2.04 3.33 -36.97
N THR A 166 3.24 2.86 -37.31
CA THR A 166 3.99 1.87 -36.52
C THR A 166 5.24 2.44 -35.86
N ASP A 167 5.56 3.72 -36.09
CA ASP A 167 6.70 4.39 -35.46
C ASP A 167 6.32 4.81 -34.03
N LEU A 168 6.46 3.86 -33.10
CA LEU A 168 6.15 4.06 -31.68
C LEU A 168 7.10 5.05 -31.01
N HIS A 169 8.35 5.14 -31.48
CA HIS A 169 9.31 6.08 -30.94
C HIS A 169 8.90 7.53 -31.22
N ALA A 170 8.50 7.84 -32.45
CA ALA A 170 8.00 9.18 -32.80
C ALA A 170 6.70 9.54 -32.05
N LEU A 171 5.83 8.56 -31.81
CA LEU A 171 4.61 8.76 -31.01
C LEU A 171 4.95 9.01 -29.53
N ALA A 172 5.89 8.26 -28.96
CA ALA A 172 6.34 8.41 -27.59
C ALA A 172 7.05 9.75 -27.36
N GLN A 173 7.83 10.25 -28.33
CA GLN A 173 8.43 11.58 -28.25
C GLN A 173 7.39 12.70 -28.18
N ARG A 174 6.24 12.53 -28.84
CA ARG A 174 5.19 13.56 -28.92
C ARG A 174 4.22 13.52 -27.74
N HIS A 175 3.82 12.32 -27.31
CA HIS A 175 2.75 12.13 -26.32
C HIS A 175 3.25 11.56 -25.00
N GLY A 176 4.52 11.16 -24.92
CA GLY A 176 5.06 10.38 -23.83
C GLY A 176 4.89 8.87 -24.05
N PRO A 177 5.73 8.03 -23.41
CA PRO A 177 5.68 6.58 -23.55
C PRO A 177 4.44 5.93 -22.91
N ALA A 178 3.95 6.45 -21.78
CA ALA A 178 2.79 5.89 -21.08
C ALA A 178 1.50 5.92 -21.92
N PRO A 179 1.08 7.06 -22.53
CA PRO A 179 -0.09 7.09 -23.40
C PRO A 179 0.02 6.17 -24.63
N VAL A 180 1.24 5.86 -25.09
CA VAL A 180 1.46 4.89 -26.18
C VAL A 180 1.17 3.48 -25.73
N LEU A 181 1.65 3.08 -24.55
CA LEU A 181 1.35 1.78 -23.96
C LEU A 181 -0.16 1.63 -23.69
N ASP A 182 -0.80 2.65 -23.11
CA ASP A 182 -2.25 2.64 -22.85
C ASP A 182 -3.07 2.48 -24.14
N ALA A 183 -2.68 3.22 -25.19
CA ALA A 183 -3.33 3.11 -26.50
C ALA A 183 -3.17 1.72 -27.13
N LEU A 184 -2.00 1.08 -26.98
CA LEU A 184 -1.73 -0.27 -27.48
C LEU A 184 -2.52 -1.33 -26.71
N SER A 185 -2.62 -1.21 -25.39
CA SER A 185 -3.47 -2.07 -24.56
C SER A 185 -4.95 -1.94 -24.97
N ALA A 186 -5.44 -0.73 -25.18
CA ALA A 186 -6.81 -0.52 -25.66
C ALA A 186 -7.06 -1.14 -27.05
N LEU A 187 -6.08 -1.05 -27.97
CA LEU A 187 -6.19 -1.68 -29.29
C LEU A 187 -6.23 -3.21 -29.22
N GLN A 188 -5.50 -3.80 -28.27
CA GLN A 188 -5.55 -5.25 -28.02
C GLN A 188 -6.93 -5.68 -27.52
N ASP A 189 -7.50 -4.94 -26.56
CA ASP A 189 -8.84 -5.23 -26.01
C ASP A 189 -9.91 -5.19 -27.10
N ASP A 190 -9.75 -4.30 -28.08
CA ASP A 190 -10.62 -4.19 -29.25
C ASP A 190 -10.29 -5.21 -30.37
N GLY A 191 -9.25 -6.04 -30.21
CA GLY A 191 -8.82 -7.01 -31.20
C GLY A 191 -8.23 -6.39 -32.47
N LEU A 192 -7.74 -5.15 -32.40
CA LEU A 192 -7.23 -4.37 -33.52
C LEU A 192 -5.70 -4.32 -33.57
N LEU A 193 -5.00 -5.04 -32.69
CA LEU A 193 -3.53 -5.09 -32.70
C LEU A 193 -3.03 -5.88 -33.92
N SER A 194 -2.52 -5.18 -34.92
CA SER A 194 -1.98 -5.81 -36.12
C SER A 194 -0.61 -6.46 -35.85
N PRO A 195 -0.26 -7.59 -36.52
CA PRO A 195 1.07 -8.22 -36.39
C PRO A 195 2.28 -7.28 -36.62
N PRO A 196 2.30 -6.36 -37.62
CA PRO A 196 3.42 -5.44 -37.77
C PRO A 196 3.52 -4.45 -36.60
N LEU A 197 2.39 -4.03 -36.04
CA LEU A 197 2.38 -3.15 -34.86
C LEU A 197 2.88 -3.90 -33.61
N ALA A 198 2.52 -5.17 -33.44
CA ALA A 198 3.02 -6.01 -32.36
C ALA A 198 4.55 -6.18 -32.43
N ARG A 199 5.11 -6.37 -33.64
CA ARG A 199 6.58 -6.40 -33.83
C ARG A 199 7.24 -5.06 -33.57
N ALA A 200 6.62 -3.96 -33.99
CA ALA A 200 7.12 -2.61 -33.67
C ALA A 200 7.13 -2.35 -32.17
N LEU A 201 6.11 -2.83 -31.44
CA LEU A 201 6.06 -2.80 -29.98
C LEU A 201 7.20 -3.61 -29.34
N ILE A 202 7.44 -4.84 -29.80
CA ILE A 202 8.58 -5.64 -29.32
C ILE A 202 9.90 -4.91 -29.54
N ALA A 203 10.11 -4.35 -30.74
CA ALA A 203 11.32 -3.62 -31.06
C ALA A 203 11.48 -2.37 -30.17
N TRP A 204 10.41 -1.59 -29.97
CA TRP A 204 10.44 -0.38 -29.16
C TRP A 204 10.61 -0.65 -27.67
N ALA A 205 9.85 -1.60 -27.10
CA ALA A 205 9.90 -1.91 -25.68
C ALA A 205 11.17 -2.64 -25.23
N CYS A 206 11.83 -3.35 -26.16
CA CYS A 206 13.08 -4.05 -25.90
C CYS A 206 14.31 -3.37 -26.52
N ASP A 207 14.21 -2.10 -26.95
CA ASP A 207 15.36 -1.34 -27.46
C ASP A 207 16.27 -0.90 -26.30
N PRO A 208 17.54 -1.33 -26.23
CA PRO A 208 18.48 -0.86 -25.21
C PRO A 208 18.68 0.66 -25.23
N ALA A 209 18.55 1.32 -26.38
CA ALA A 209 18.72 2.76 -26.48
C ALA A 209 17.58 3.54 -25.78
N LEU A 210 16.44 2.90 -25.58
CA LEU A 210 15.24 3.49 -24.97
C LEU A 210 14.99 3.00 -23.54
N SER A 211 15.86 2.16 -22.98
CA SER A 211 15.62 1.51 -21.67
C SER A 211 15.42 2.53 -20.55
N LEU A 212 16.21 3.62 -20.55
CA LEU A 212 16.10 4.70 -19.56
C LEU A 212 14.80 5.50 -19.71
N ASP A 213 14.38 5.78 -20.94
CA ASP A 213 13.14 6.52 -21.20
C ASP A 213 11.89 5.71 -20.85
N LEU A 214 11.99 4.39 -20.86
CA LEU A 214 10.91 3.45 -20.55
C LEU A 214 10.95 2.92 -19.11
N GLN A 215 11.92 3.36 -18.31
CA GLN A 215 12.12 2.85 -16.97
C GLN A 215 10.91 3.10 -16.06
N GLY A 216 10.45 2.04 -15.37
CA GLY A 216 9.30 2.09 -14.47
C GLY A 216 7.93 2.05 -15.14
N LEU A 217 7.88 1.93 -16.47
CA LEU A 217 6.64 1.75 -17.23
C LEU A 217 6.33 0.28 -17.52
N GLU A 218 7.19 -0.63 -17.07
CA GLU A 218 7.04 -2.08 -17.29
C GLU A 218 6.82 -2.44 -18.78
N ALA A 219 7.42 -1.68 -19.71
CA ALA A 219 7.15 -1.81 -21.13
C ALA A 219 7.40 -3.24 -21.69
N PRO A 220 8.46 -3.97 -21.30
CA PRO A 220 8.63 -5.37 -21.67
C PRO A 220 7.56 -6.30 -21.07
N TYR A 221 7.10 -6.07 -19.84
CA TYR A 221 6.00 -6.81 -19.24
C TYR A 221 4.70 -6.61 -20.02
N VAL A 222 4.32 -5.35 -20.29
CA VAL A 222 3.12 -5.00 -21.05
C VAL A 222 3.20 -5.63 -22.44
N THR A 223 4.34 -5.51 -23.12
CA THR A 223 4.54 -6.10 -24.44
C THR A 223 4.28 -7.60 -24.46
N LEU A 224 4.86 -8.36 -23.52
CA LEU A 224 4.61 -9.80 -23.44
C LEU A 224 3.13 -10.09 -23.20
N SER A 225 2.44 -9.29 -22.39
CA SER A 225 1.01 -9.50 -22.12
C SER A 225 0.13 -9.35 -23.36
N LEU A 226 0.54 -8.49 -24.30
CA LEU A 226 -0.18 -8.23 -25.55
C LEU A 226 0.14 -9.28 -26.63
N VAL A 227 1.38 -9.81 -26.66
CA VAL A 227 1.81 -10.74 -27.72
C VAL A 227 1.82 -12.22 -27.30
N GLN A 228 1.48 -12.54 -26.06
CA GLN A 228 1.59 -13.89 -25.48
C GLN A 228 0.79 -15.00 -26.19
N ASP A 229 -0.15 -14.68 -27.08
CA ASP A 229 -0.99 -15.66 -27.75
C ASP A 229 -0.40 -16.14 -29.09
N ASP A 230 0.55 -15.41 -29.68
CA ASP A 230 1.23 -15.79 -30.92
C ASP A 230 2.63 -16.34 -30.61
N ALA A 231 2.88 -17.61 -30.97
CA ALA A 231 4.15 -18.28 -30.70
C ALA A 231 5.34 -17.60 -31.40
N GLY A 232 5.16 -17.06 -32.61
CA GLY A 232 6.22 -16.36 -33.34
C GLY A 232 6.60 -15.06 -32.66
N LEU A 233 5.61 -14.25 -32.26
CA LEU A 233 5.86 -13.01 -31.53
C LEU A 233 6.48 -13.25 -30.14
N VAL A 234 6.12 -14.33 -29.46
CA VAL A 234 6.76 -14.72 -28.19
C VAL A 234 8.24 -15.05 -28.37
N ILE A 235 8.62 -15.70 -29.49
CA ILE A 235 10.03 -15.95 -29.81
C ILE A 235 10.76 -14.63 -30.06
N ASP A 236 10.20 -13.77 -30.90
CA ASP A 236 10.77 -12.44 -31.22
C ASP A 236 10.96 -11.62 -29.93
N PHE A 237 9.94 -11.61 -29.06
CA PHE A 237 10.00 -10.94 -27.76
C PHE A 237 11.10 -11.53 -26.87
N ALA A 238 11.18 -12.84 -26.73
CA ALA A 238 12.14 -13.48 -25.84
C ALA A 238 13.59 -13.16 -26.26
N HIS A 239 13.87 -13.17 -27.56
CA HIS A 239 15.18 -12.77 -28.07
C HIS A 239 15.48 -11.29 -27.84
N ALA A 240 14.54 -10.39 -28.19
CA ALA A 240 14.72 -8.96 -28.00
C ALA A 240 14.92 -8.60 -26.51
N CYS A 241 14.16 -9.23 -25.61
CA CYS A 241 14.29 -9.02 -24.17
C CYS A 241 15.63 -9.55 -23.61
N ILE A 242 16.17 -10.65 -24.15
CA ILE A 242 17.52 -11.11 -23.78
C ILE A 242 18.57 -10.09 -24.21
N THR A 243 18.47 -9.56 -25.43
CA THR A 243 19.37 -8.51 -25.94
C THR A 243 19.30 -7.25 -25.08
N LEU A 244 18.09 -6.82 -24.69
CA LEU A 244 17.90 -5.74 -23.72
C LEU A 244 18.66 -6.01 -22.42
N LEU A 245 18.44 -7.17 -21.80
CA LEU A 245 19.07 -7.54 -20.52
C LEU A 245 20.60 -7.75 -20.60
N GLU A 246 21.13 -7.91 -21.80
CA GLU A 246 22.57 -7.98 -22.06
C GLU A 246 23.21 -6.60 -22.15
N ALA A 247 22.52 -5.66 -22.77
CA ALA A 247 22.97 -4.28 -22.88
C ALA A 247 22.71 -3.48 -21.60
N ASP A 248 21.56 -3.69 -20.96
CA ASP A 248 21.15 -3.00 -19.74
C ASP A 248 20.55 -4.00 -18.70
N PRO A 249 21.39 -4.46 -17.75
CA PRO A 249 20.93 -5.33 -16.67
C PRO A 249 19.91 -4.70 -15.70
N GLU A 250 19.83 -3.37 -15.60
CA GLU A 250 18.89 -2.70 -14.69
C GLU A 250 17.45 -2.70 -15.23
N ALA A 251 17.27 -2.84 -16.54
CA ALA A 251 15.96 -3.06 -17.17
C ALA A 251 15.27 -4.36 -16.70
N PHE A 252 15.98 -5.21 -15.95
CA PHE A 252 15.43 -6.39 -15.29
C PHE A 252 14.17 -6.11 -14.46
N TRP A 253 14.06 -4.93 -13.83
CA TRP A 253 12.91 -4.61 -12.97
C TRP A 253 11.61 -4.42 -13.73
N ASP A 254 11.69 -3.98 -14.99
CA ASP A 254 10.55 -3.75 -15.87
C ASP A 254 10.20 -5.00 -16.71
N CYS A 255 11.02 -6.06 -16.60
CA CYS A 255 10.84 -7.29 -17.35
C CYS A 255 9.73 -8.20 -16.78
N PRO A 256 9.17 -9.10 -17.59
CA PRO A 256 8.13 -10.00 -17.14
C PRO A 256 8.54 -10.88 -15.95
N SER A 257 7.62 -11.03 -14.99
CA SER A 257 7.86 -11.87 -13.81
C SER A 257 8.07 -13.35 -14.16
N ASN A 258 8.83 -14.07 -13.32
CA ASN A 258 9.05 -15.51 -13.49
C ASN A 258 7.74 -16.31 -13.57
N ARG A 259 6.70 -15.87 -12.86
CA ARG A 259 5.37 -16.47 -12.88
C ARG A 259 4.73 -16.34 -14.26
N MET A 260 4.75 -15.13 -14.84
CA MET A 260 4.22 -14.89 -16.18
C MET A 260 4.98 -15.69 -17.23
N LEU A 261 6.31 -15.70 -17.18
CA LEU A 261 7.12 -16.51 -18.11
C LEU A 261 6.81 -18.01 -18.00
N ARG A 262 6.57 -18.55 -16.80
CA ARG A 262 6.11 -19.95 -16.64
C ARG A 262 4.77 -20.20 -17.29
N GLN A 263 3.83 -19.28 -17.14
CA GLN A 263 2.49 -19.38 -17.73
C GLN A 263 2.56 -19.35 -19.26
N VAL A 264 3.30 -18.41 -19.85
CA VAL A 264 3.51 -18.34 -21.31
C VAL A 264 4.22 -19.60 -21.81
N GLN A 265 5.25 -20.07 -21.10
CA GLN A 265 5.95 -21.31 -21.44
C GLN A 265 5.00 -22.53 -21.45
N GLN A 266 4.08 -22.62 -20.48
CA GLN A 266 3.11 -23.71 -20.41
C GLN A 266 2.08 -23.64 -21.53
N ARG A 267 1.59 -22.43 -21.87
CA ARG A 267 0.66 -22.22 -22.98
C ARG A 267 1.25 -22.69 -24.32
N HIS A 268 2.55 -22.48 -24.50
CA HIS A 268 3.28 -22.79 -25.73
C HIS A 268 4.13 -24.06 -25.66
N ALA A 269 3.83 -24.99 -24.75
CA ALA A 269 4.70 -26.12 -24.38
C ALA A 269 5.16 -27.01 -25.56
N ALA A 270 4.39 -27.09 -26.64
CA ALA A 270 4.68 -27.90 -27.82
C ALA A 270 5.39 -27.13 -28.96
N THR A 271 5.83 -25.89 -28.70
CA THR A 271 6.41 -25.00 -29.73
C THR A 271 7.81 -24.53 -29.33
N GLU A 272 8.54 -23.95 -30.28
CA GLU A 272 9.86 -23.34 -30.04
C GLU A 272 9.79 -22.15 -29.07
N ALA A 273 8.63 -21.48 -28.96
CA ALA A 273 8.41 -20.39 -28.02
C ALA A 273 8.64 -20.81 -26.56
N ALA A 274 8.31 -22.05 -26.19
CA ALA A 274 8.60 -22.55 -24.84
C ALA A 274 10.11 -22.66 -24.55
N ALA A 275 10.93 -22.94 -25.57
CA ALA A 275 12.39 -22.96 -25.42
C ALA A 275 12.94 -21.53 -25.29
N ALA A 276 12.47 -20.59 -26.12
CA ALA A 276 12.87 -19.19 -26.07
C ALA A 276 12.53 -18.52 -24.72
N VAL A 277 11.30 -18.71 -24.24
CA VAL A 277 10.85 -18.20 -22.92
C VAL A 277 11.65 -18.83 -21.78
N ARG A 278 12.02 -20.12 -21.90
CA ARG A 278 12.89 -20.77 -20.90
C ARG A 278 14.28 -20.13 -20.88
N ALA A 279 14.86 -19.79 -22.03
CA ALA A 279 16.16 -19.13 -22.12
C ALA A 279 16.12 -17.75 -21.44
N LEU A 280 15.11 -16.94 -21.72
CA LEU A 280 14.89 -15.65 -21.05
C LEU A 280 14.79 -15.81 -19.52
N ARG A 281 14.04 -16.81 -19.06
CA ARG A 281 13.91 -17.08 -17.62
C ARG A 281 15.23 -17.47 -16.97
N VAL A 282 16.07 -18.25 -17.66
CA VAL A 282 17.42 -18.59 -17.17
C VAL A 282 18.27 -17.33 -17.05
N LYS A 283 18.24 -16.44 -18.05
CA LYS A 283 18.94 -15.15 -18.01
C LYS A 283 18.54 -14.32 -16.78
N GLN A 284 17.23 -14.17 -16.54
CA GLN A 284 16.70 -13.45 -15.37
C GLN A 284 17.17 -14.05 -14.03
N LEU A 285 17.20 -15.38 -13.91
CA LEU A 285 17.68 -16.06 -12.70
C LEU A 285 19.19 -15.84 -12.47
N CYS A 286 19.98 -15.83 -13.55
CA CYS A 286 21.41 -15.52 -13.48
C CYS A 286 21.65 -14.09 -12.99
N LEU A 287 20.92 -13.10 -13.53
CA LEU A 287 21.00 -11.70 -13.09
C LEU A 287 20.62 -11.55 -11.61
N THR A 288 19.54 -12.21 -11.19
CA THR A 288 19.10 -12.21 -9.79
C THR A 288 20.19 -12.75 -8.86
N ARG A 289 20.83 -13.87 -9.22
CA ARG A 289 21.91 -14.47 -8.44
C ARG A 289 23.15 -13.56 -8.39
N ALA A 290 23.52 -12.97 -9.51
CA ALA A 290 24.64 -12.03 -9.58
C ALA A 290 24.41 -10.84 -8.64
N ARG A 291 23.21 -10.25 -8.67
CA ARG A 291 22.85 -9.12 -7.81
C ARG A 291 22.83 -9.49 -6.33
N MET A 292 22.24 -10.62 -5.95
CA MET A 292 22.29 -11.10 -4.57
C MET A 292 23.73 -11.30 -4.07
N SER A 293 24.62 -11.78 -4.94
CA SER A 293 26.03 -11.95 -4.59
C SER A 293 26.73 -10.60 -4.37
N GLN A 294 26.41 -9.59 -5.19
CA GLN A 294 26.93 -8.23 -5.04
C GLN A 294 26.42 -7.55 -3.77
N SER A 295 25.10 -7.56 -3.51
CA SER A 295 24.53 -6.97 -2.29
C SER A 295 25.07 -7.62 -1.02
N ARG A 296 25.35 -8.93 -1.05
CA ARG A 296 26.03 -9.62 0.06
C ARG A 296 27.46 -9.13 0.25
N ALA A 297 28.21 -8.91 -0.84
CA ALA A 297 29.57 -8.39 -0.78
C ALA A 297 29.60 -6.96 -0.22
N GLU A 298 28.68 -6.10 -0.66
CA GLU A 298 28.51 -4.72 -0.16
C GLU A 298 28.16 -4.70 1.32
N LEU A 299 27.22 -5.55 1.77
CA LEU A 299 26.87 -5.66 3.18
C LEU A 299 28.08 -6.10 4.04
N LEU A 300 28.86 -7.07 3.58
CA LEU A 300 30.06 -7.51 4.27
C LEU A 300 31.14 -6.41 4.32
N ALA A 301 31.26 -5.60 3.27
CA ALA A 301 32.15 -4.44 3.26
C ALA A 301 31.73 -3.39 4.29
N LEU A 302 30.43 -3.04 4.34
CA LEU A 302 29.88 -2.10 5.33
C LEU A 302 30.03 -2.60 6.77
N MET A 303 29.83 -3.90 7.02
CA MET A 303 30.06 -4.50 8.33
C MET A 303 31.53 -4.42 8.76
N ARG A 304 32.46 -4.55 7.81
CA ARG A 304 33.90 -4.42 8.06
C ARG A 304 34.28 -2.97 8.38
N GLU A 305 33.79 -2.02 7.59
CA GLU A 305 33.98 -0.60 7.82
C GLU A 305 33.42 -0.14 9.18
N SER A 306 32.24 -0.63 9.57
CA SER A 306 31.65 -0.37 10.90
C SER A 306 32.45 -1.00 12.05
N ALA A 307 33.14 -2.12 11.82
CA ALA A 307 33.99 -2.74 12.82
C ALA A 307 35.32 -2.00 13.00
N ASP A 308 35.86 -1.44 11.91
CA ASP A 308 37.11 -0.68 11.91
C ASP A 308 36.93 0.76 12.43
N ASN A 309 35.70 1.28 12.48
CA ASN A 309 35.37 2.62 12.98
C ASN A 309 34.28 2.58 14.07
N PRO A 310 34.58 2.04 15.28
CA PRO A 310 33.64 2.05 16.38
C PRO A 310 33.35 3.51 16.75
N ALA A 311 32.11 3.94 16.57
CA ALA A 311 31.68 5.29 16.95
C ALA A 311 32.06 5.58 18.43
N PRO A 312 32.62 6.76 18.73
CA PRO A 312 33.05 7.12 20.09
C PRO A 312 31.89 7.29 21.07
#